data_AF-A0A8T0EDR5-F1
#
_entry.id   AF-A0A8T0EDR5-F1
#
_cell.length_a   1.000
_cell.length_b   1.000
_cell.length_c   1.000
_cell.angle_alpha   90.00
_cell.angle_beta   90.00
_cell.angle_gamma   90.00
#
_symmetry.space_group_name_H-M   'P 1'
#
loop_
_entity.id
_entity.type
_entity.pdbx_description
1 polymer ?
#
loop_
_entity_poly.entity_id
_entity_poly.type
_entity_poly.pdbx_seq_one_letter_code
_entity_poly.pdbx_strand_id
1 'polypeptide(L)'
;MDFLARKQYEEDYIDFCLFREEDSYPHDIEIEFQLSILDGKGRSLLSLNKIKNLFERHEKFKDSMPMARCGFLRNTREYLAQDALTVSIRMWRTDTELEESSLLFARTRIQVERKAFIWSIENFSTFHKDEKRAISLQPTSNNLPNLLLSVLALKI
;
A
#
# COMPACT_ATOMS: atom_id res chain seq x y z
N MET A 1 11.98 34.94 11.59
CA MET A 1 13.01 34.09 10.97
C MET A 1 12.31 32.78 10.70
N ASP A 2 11.76 32.63 9.51
CA ASP A 2 10.74 31.62 9.24
C ASP A 2 11.41 30.42 8.59
N PHE A 3 11.56 29.33 9.36
CA PHE A 3 12.02 28.06 8.85
C PHE A 3 10.85 27.33 8.20
N LEU A 4 10.75 27.43 6.88
CA LEU A 4 9.85 26.62 6.07
C LEU A 4 10.55 25.27 5.81
N ALA A 5 10.30 24.30 6.69
CA ALA A 5 10.70 22.91 6.46
C ALA A 5 9.80 22.30 5.36
N ARG A 6 10.21 22.43 4.10
CA ARG A 6 9.65 21.63 3.01
C ARG A 6 10.12 20.19 3.21
N LYS A 7 9.22 19.31 3.65
CA LYS A 7 9.51 17.87 3.73
C LYS A 7 9.47 17.29 2.32
N GLN A 8 10.60 16.76 1.88
CA GLN A 8 10.70 15.88 0.73
C GLN A 8 10.09 14.55 1.16
N TYR A 9 8.96 14.18 0.57
CA TYR A 9 8.40 12.84 0.77
C TYR A 9 9.40 11.87 0.17
N GLU A 10 9.90 10.91 0.97
CA GLU A 10 10.29 9.62 0.39
C GLU A 10 9.08 9.15 -0.42
N GLU A 11 9.35 8.73 -1.63
CA GLU A 11 8.37 8.33 -2.63
C GLU A 11 7.38 7.29 -2.08
N ASP A 12 6.24 7.77 -1.58
CA ASP A 12 5.18 6.98 -0.96
C ASP A 12 4.34 6.39 -2.10
N TYR A 13 4.77 5.29 -2.71
CA TYR A 13 4.06 4.58 -3.78
C TYR A 13 3.21 3.44 -3.20
N ILE A 14 2.29 2.90 -4.03
CA ILE A 14 1.61 1.64 -3.72
C ILE A 14 2.53 0.50 -4.13
N ASP A 15 3.09 -0.18 -3.14
CA ASP A 15 3.92 -1.37 -3.34
C ASP A 15 3.04 -2.61 -3.58
N PHE A 16 3.57 -3.54 -4.38
CA PHE A 16 3.05 -4.89 -4.49
C PHE A 16 4.18 -5.90 -4.32
N CYS A 17 3.81 -7.12 -3.92
CA CYS A 17 4.75 -8.21 -3.74
C CYS A 17 4.14 -9.50 -4.26
N LEU A 18 4.89 -10.23 -5.09
CA LEU A 18 4.58 -11.60 -5.46
C LEU A 18 5.52 -12.52 -4.70
N PHE A 19 4.94 -13.51 -4.04
CA PHE A 19 5.67 -14.48 -3.24
C PHE A 19 5.33 -15.87 -3.75
N ARG A 20 6.38 -16.65 -4.04
CA ARG A 20 6.21 -18.06 -4.35
C ARG A 20 6.20 -18.87 -3.06
N GLU A 21 5.08 -19.52 -2.78
CA GLU A 21 4.97 -20.45 -1.63
C GLU A 21 5.67 -21.78 -1.93
N GLU A 22 5.69 -22.69 -0.96
CA GLU A 22 6.13 -24.06 -1.22
C GLU A 22 5.11 -24.75 -2.16
N ASP A 23 5.61 -25.43 -3.18
CA ASP A 23 4.80 -26.12 -4.17
C ASP A 23 5.52 -27.37 -4.71
N SER A 24 4.79 -28.19 -5.49
CA SER A 24 5.34 -29.40 -6.12
C SER A 24 5.94 -29.15 -7.51
N TYR A 25 6.09 -27.89 -7.93
CA TYR A 25 6.63 -27.51 -9.24
C TYR A 25 8.18 -27.48 -9.20
N PRO A 26 8.86 -27.33 -10.36
CA PRO A 26 10.33 -27.24 -10.43
C PRO A 26 10.92 -26.17 -9.50
N HIS A 27 12.20 -26.30 -9.16
CA HIS A 27 12.85 -25.42 -8.17
C HIS A 27 12.67 -23.93 -8.53
N ASP A 28 12.84 -23.60 -9.80
CA ASP A 28 12.63 -22.31 -10.42
C ASP A 28 11.47 -22.39 -11.43
N ILE A 29 10.66 -21.33 -11.49
CA ILE A 29 9.61 -21.16 -12.51
C ILE A 29 9.72 -19.77 -13.12
N GLU A 30 9.58 -19.68 -14.43
CA GLU A 30 9.64 -18.41 -15.14
C GLU A 30 8.22 -17.91 -15.42
N ILE A 31 7.87 -16.77 -14.81
CA ILE A 31 6.54 -16.19 -14.93
C ILE A 31 6.65 -14.83 -15.60
N GLU A 32 5.96 -14.67 -16.71
CA GLU A 32 5.57 -13.34 -17.21
C GLU A 32 4.27 -12.95 -16.51
N PHE A 33 4.19 -11.74 -15.98
CA PHE A 33 2.98 -11.24 -15.34
C PHE A 33 2.74 -9.77 -15.64
N GLN A 34 1.48 -9.36 -15.48
CA GLN A 34 1.03 -7.98 -15.59
C GLN A 34 0.10 -7.66 -14.43
N LEU A 35 0.33 -6.52 -13.79
CA LEU A 35 -0.49 -5.99 -12.72
C LEU A 35 -1.28 -4.78 -13.20
N SER A 36 -2.54 -4.70 -12.76
CA SER A 36 -3.46 -3.62 -13.09
C SER A 36 -4.31 -3.23 -11.89
N ILE A 37 -4.60 -1.95 -11.72
CA ILE A 37 -5.67 -1.45 -10.84
C ILE A 37 -6.93 -1.34 -11.67
N LEU A 38 -8.04 -1.88 -11.17
CA LEU A 38 -9.32 -1.88 -11.85
C LEU A 38 -10.30 -0.89 -11.21
N ASP A 39 -11.17 -0.30 -12.04
CA ASP A 39 -12.33 0.44 -11.56
C ASP A 39 -13.44 -0.50 -11.05
N GLY A 40 -14.52 0.08 -10.53
CA GLY A 40 -15.69 -0.68 -10.04
C GLY A 40 -16.45 -1.48 -11.09
N LYS A 41 -16.09 -1.32 -12.38
CA LYS A 41 -16.62 -2.07 -13.51
C LYS A 41 -15.62 -3.10 -14.04
N GLY A 42 -14.47 -3.28 -13.38
CA GLY A 42 -13.42 -4.20 -13.79
C GLY A 42 -12.54 -3.70 -14.95
N ARG A 43 -12.63 -2.42 -15.33
CA ARG A 43 -11.79 -1.84 -16.39
C ARG A 43 -10.46 -1.38 -15.81
N SER A 44 -9.36 -1.58 -16.54
CA SER A 44 -8.04 -1.13 -16.11
C SER A 44 -7.95 0.39 -16.08
N LEU A 45 -7.65 0.95 -14.90
CA LEU A 45 -7.30 2.36 -14.70
C LEU A 45 -5.80 2.60 -14.85
N LEU A 46 -5.01 1.69 -14.30
CA LEU A 46 -3.56 1.72 -14.33
C LEU A 46 -3.05 0.31 -14.59
N SER A 47 -2.05 0.15 -15.45
CA SER A 47 -1.40 -1.13 -15.70
C SER A 47 0.10 -0.95 -15.77
N LEU A 48 0.83 -1.90 -15.19
CA LEU A 48 2.25 -2.05 -15.48
C LEU A 48 2.44 -2.66 -16.86
N ASN A 49 3.64 -2.44 -17.40
CA ASN A 49 4.14 -3.27 -18.49
C ASN A 49 4.26 -4.72 -18.00
N LYS A 50 4.27 -5.66 -18.94
CA LYS A 50 4.56 -7.05 -18.63
C LYS A 50 5.97 -7.16 -18.05
N ILE A 51 6.07 -7.86 -16.93
CA ILE A 51 7.33 -8.14 -16.23
C ILE A 51 7.55 -9.62 -16.32
N LYS A 52 8.79 -10.01 -16.65
CA LYS A 52 9.21 -11.40 -16.70
C LYS A 52 10.21 -11.62 -15.57
N ASN A 53 9.95 -12.60 -14.72
CA ASN A 53 10.79 -12.90 -13.57
C ASN A 53 10.91 -14.41 -13.34
N LEU A 54 12.10 -14.86 -12.96
CA LEU A 54 12.34 -16.22 -12.47
C LEU A 54 12.05 -16.23 -10.97
N PHE A 55 11.28 -17.19 -10.49
CA PHE A 55 10.91 -17.33 -9.09
C PHE A 55 11.42 -18.65 -8.51
N GLU A 56 12.34 -18.59 -7.56
CA GLU A 56 12.68 -19.69 -6.67
C GLU A 56 11.61 -19.83 -5.57
N ARG A 57 11.53 -21.01 -4.93
CA ARG A 57 10.63 -21.20 -3.79
C ARG A 57 11.00 -20.25 -2.66
N HIS A 58 9.98 -19.66 -2.04
CA HIS A 58 10.10 -18.62 -1.02
C HIS A 58 10.72 -17.30 -1.51
N GLU A 59 10.92 -17.13 -2.81
CA GLU A 59 11.35 -15.87 -3.36
C GLU A 59 10.21 -14.83 -3.38
N LYS A 60 10.61 -13.57 -3.23
CA LYS A 60 9.73 -12.40 -3.32
C LYS A 60 10.17 -11.50 -4.45
N PHE A 61 9.26 -11.25 -5.37
CA PHE A 61 9.35 -10.09 -6.25
C PHE A 61 8.65 -8.91 -5.60
N LYS A 62 9.27 -7.73 -5.62
CA LYS A 62 8.70 -6.50 -5.07
C LYS A 62 8.96 -5.34 -6.01
N ASP A 63 7.93 -4.56 -6.28
CA ASP A 63 7.99 -3.37 -7.13
C ASP A 63 6.80 -2.45 -6.76
N SER A 64 6.76 -1.25 -7.34
CA SER A 64 5.83 -0.19 -6.97
C SER A 64 5.00 0.24 -8.17
N MET A 65 3.70 0.51 -7.95
CA MET A 65 2.87 1.13 -8.98
C MET A 65 3.40 2.54 -9.30
N PRO A 66 3.37 2.99 -10.57
CA PRO A 66 3.76 4.35 -10.97
C PRO A 66 2.68 5.37 -10.58
N MET A 67 2.19 5.30 -9.35
CA MET A 67 1.18 6.15 -8.78
C MET A 67 1.55 6.46 -7.34
N ALA A 68 1.91 7.72 -7.10
CA ALA A 68 2.15 8.19 -5.75
C ALA A 68 0.86 8.03 -4.92
N ARG A 69 1.00 7.53 -3.70
CA ARG A 69 -0.07 7.33 -2.73
C ARG A 69 -0.83 8.63 -2.44
N CYS A 70 -0.16 9.78 -2.46
CA CYS A 70 -0.82 11.07 -2.34
C CYS A 70 -1.76 11.37 -3.53
N GLY A 71 -1.39 10.95 -4.75
CA GLY A 71 -2.24 11.01 -5.93
C GLY A 71 -3.43 10.07 -5.83
N PHE A 72 -3.18 8.84 -5.37
CA PHE A 72 -4.24 7.87 -5.08
C PHE A 72 -5.25 8.41 -4.05
N LEU A 73 -4.78 8.99 -2.94
CA LEU A 73 -5.63 9.56 -1.89
C LEU A 73 -6.50 10.72 -2.40
N ARG A 74 -5.98 11.53 -3.32
CA ARG A 74 -6.73 12.64 -3.93
C ARG A 74 -7.84 12.15 -4.87
N ASN A 75 -7.60 11.05 -5.57
CA ASN A 75 -8.52 10.49 -6.56
C ASN A 75 -9.19 9.20 -6.08
N THR A 76 -9.36 9.05 -4.76
CA THR A 76 -9.90 7.82 -4.13
C THR A 76 -11.18 7.32 -4.80
N ARG A 77 -12.10 8.20 -5.19
CA ARG A 77 -13.37 7.81 -5.84
C ARG A 77 -13.20 7.14 -7.20
N GLU A 78 -12.10 7.41 -7.89
CA GLU A 78 -11.79 6.80 -9.18
C GLU A 78 -11.27 5.38 -8.99
N TYR A 79 -10.39 5.17 -8.01
CA TYR A 79 -9.70 3.91 -7.77
C TYR A 79 -10.38 2.98 -6.75
N LEU A 80 -11.23 3.52 -5.88
CA LEU A 80 -11.95 2.80 -4.82
C LEU A 80 -13.44 2.73 -5.14
N ALA A 81 -13.84 1.68 -5.84
CA ALA A 81 -15.25 1.40 -6.01
C ALA A 81 -15.82 0.82 -4.73
N GLN A 82 -16.83 1.47 -4.16
CA GLN A 82 -17.45 1.04 -2.88
C GLN A 82 -16.39 0.87 -1.77
N ASP A 83 -15.43 1.80 -1.72
CA ASP A 83 -14.31 1.79 -0.78
C ASP A 83 -13.35 0.58 -0.91
N ALA A 84 -13.43 -0.16 -2.03
CA ALA A 84 -12.55 -1.31 -2.32
C ALA A 84 -11.57 -1.00 -3.46
N LEU A 85 -10.27 -1.24 -3.20
CA LEU A 85 -9.24 -1.25 -4.23
C LEU A 85 -9.21 -2.61 -4.91
N THR A 86 -9.46 -2.64 -6.22
CA THR A 86 -9.38 -3.88 -6.99
C THR A 86 -8.07 -3.94 -7.76
N VAL A 87 -7.26 -4.96 -7.49
CA VAL A 87 -6.03 -5.24 -8.24
C VAL A 87 -6.21 -6.54 -9.01
N SER A 88 -5.86 -6.53 -10.28
CA SER A 88 -5.80 -7.70 -11.15
C SER A 88 -4.35 -8.05 -11.40
N ILE A 89 -4.05 -9.35 -11.31
CA ILE A 89 -2.82 -9.92 -11.82
C ILE A 89 -3.15 -10.91 -12.93
N ARG A 90 -2.46 -10.80 -14.05
CA ARG A 90 -2.47 -11.80 -15.12
C ARG A 90 -1.08 -12.41 -15.19
N MET A 91 -1.02 -13.73 -15.20
CA MET A 91 0.23 -14.50 -15.19
C MET A 91 0.23 -15.45 -16.37
N TRP A 92 1.40 -15.58 -17.00
CA TRP A 92 1.67 -16.46 -18.11
C TRP A 92 2.95 -17.22 -17.77
N ARG A 93 2.89 -18.55 -17.80
CA ARG A 93 4.10 -19.37 -17.78
C ARG A 93 4.75 -19.31 -19.15
N THR A 94 6.06 -19.13 -19.18
CA THR A 94 6.84 -19.10 -20.43
C THR A 94 7.44 -20.46 -20.77
N ASP A 95 7.49 -21.33 -19.78
CA ASP A 95 7.94 -22.71 -19.81
C ASP A 95 6.75 -23.68 -19.88
N THR A 96 6.75 -24.51 -20.93
CA THR A 96 5.83 -25.64 -21.26
C THR A 96 4.44 -25.34 -21.82
N GLU A 97 4.11 -26.04 -22.92
CA GLU A 97 2.74 -26.34 -23.32
C GLU A 97 2.02 -27.00 -22.14
N LEU A 98 0.99 -26.35 -21.62
CA LEU A 98 0.12 -26.92 -20.60
C LEU A 98 -0.57 -28.15 -21.21
N GLU A 99 -0.12 -29.36 -20.90
CA GLU A 99 -0.82 -30.59 -21.32
C GLU A 99 -2.25 -30.65 -20.77
N GLU A 100 -2.52 -30.01 -19.63
CA GLU A 100 -3.86 -29.81 -19.10
C GLU A 100 -3.98 -28.41 -18.48
N SER A 101 -5.14 -27.78 -18.66
CA SER A 101 -5.49 -26.49 -18.05
C SER A 101 -5.65 -26.62 -16.52
N SER A 102 -4.53 -26.75 -15.81
CA SER A 102 -4.52 -26.75 -14.35
C SER A 102 -4.87 -25.35 -13.84
N LEU A 103 -5.96 -25.23 -13.08
CA LEU A 103 -6.36 -24.00 -12.43
C LEU A 103 -5.37 -23.66 -11.31
N LEU A 104 -4.61 -22.57 -11.48
CA LEU A 104 -3.76 -22.02 -10.44
C LEU A 104 -4.60 -21.10 -9.53
N PHE A 105 -4.62 -21.40 -8.23
CA PHE A 105 -5.33 -20.60 -7.25
C PHE A 105 -4.36 -19.58 -6.61
N ALA A 106 -4.63 -18.29 -6.81
CA ALA A 106 -3.97 -17.23 -6.05
C ALA A 106 -4.84 -16.81 -4.87
N ARG A 107 -4.27 -16.69 -3.68
CA ARG A 107 -4.96 -16.18 -2.49
C ARG A 107 -4.47 -14.77 -2.17
N THR A 108 -5.33 -13.77 -2.36
CA THR A 108 -5.05 -12.40 -1.90
C THR A 108 -5.15 -12.34 -0.38
N ARG A 109 -4.02 -12.11 0.31
CA ARG A 109 -4.00 -11.77 1.74
C ARG A 109 -3.96 -10.24 1.89
N ILE A 110 -5.11 -9.64 2.18
CA ILE A 110 -5.19 -8.22 2.53
C ILE A 110 -4.94 -8.10 4.04
N GLN A 111 -3.72 -7.75 4.43
CA GLN A 111 -3.44 -7.39 5.81
C GLN A 111 -3.72 -5.90 6.00
N VAL A 112 -4.89 -5.56 6.56
CA VAL A 112 -5.18 -4.18 6.95
C VAL A 112 -4.44 -3.89 8.25
N GLU A 113 -3.34 -3.14 8.17
CA GLU A 113 -2.67 -2.62 9.36
C GLU A 113 -3.45 -1.38 9.86
N ARG A 114 -4.42 -1.59 10.74
CA ARG A 114 -5.09 -0.50 11.46
C ARG A 114 -4.20 -0.03 12.59
N LYS A 115 -3.48 1.09 12.38
CA LYS A 115 -2.75 1.78 13.45
C LYS A 115 -3.70 2.74 14.16
N ALA A 116 -4.02 2.45 15.41
CA ALA A 116 -4.74 3.36 16.30
C ALA A 116 -3.75 3.91 17.33
N PHE A 117 -3.77 5.24 17.51
CA PHE A 117 -3.00 5.89 18.56
C PHE A 117 -3.99 6.31 19.65
N ILE A 118 -3.96 5.62 20.79
CA ILE A 118 -4.71 6.02 21.98
C ILE A 118 -3.77 6.86 22.83
N TRP A 119 -4.13 8.13 23.06
CA TRP A 119 -3.29 9.04 23.85
C TRP A 119 -4.15 9.88 24.81
N SER A 120 -3.70 9.99 26.06
CA SER A 120 -4.27 10.91 27.04
C SER A 120 -3.66 12.31 26.87
N ILE A 121 -4.46 13.30 26.48
CA ILE A 121 -4.00 14.69 26.52
C ILE A 121 -3.98 15.12 27.99
N GLU A 122 -2.80 15.07 28.60
CA GLU A 122 -2.62 15.55 29.97
C GLU A 122 -3.07 17.00 30.08
N ASN A 123 -3.73 17.31 31.19
CA ASN A 123 -4.19 18.66 31.48
C ASN A 123 -5.07 19.26 30.38
N PHE A 124 -5.86 18.45 29.66
CA PHE A 124 -6.79 18.94 28.63
C PHE A 124 -7.68 20.10 29.12
N SER A 125 -8.08 20.06 30.40
CA SER A 125 -8.84 21.12 31.07
C SER A 125 -8.14 22.50 31.06
N THR A 126 -6.81 22.52 30.99
CA THR A 126 -5.98 23.74 30.96
C THR A 126 -5.95 24.43 29.60
N PHE A 127 -6.48 23.81 28.54
CA PHE A 127 -6.55 24.48 27.24
C PHE A 127 -7.48 25.69 27.30
N HIS A 128 -6.97 26.82 26.86
CA HIS A 128 -7.75 28.04 26.65
C HIS A 128 -8.56 27.93 25.35
N LYS A 129 -9.67 28.66 25.29
CA LYS A 129 -10.47 28.73 24.06
C LYS A 129 -9.59 29.26 22.92
N ASP A 130 -9.68 28.61 21.77
CA ASP A 130 -8.92 28.92 20.54
C ASP A 130 -7.40 28.67 20.66
N GLU A 131 -6.95 28.05 21.76
CA GLU A 131 -5.56 27.65 21.93
C GLU A 131 -5.25 26.48 20.99
N LYS A 132 -4.19 26.64 20.19
CA LYS A 132 -3.63 25.61 19.33
C LYS A 132 -2.33 25.09 19.93
N ARG A 133 -2.27 23.79 20.25
CA ARG A 133 -1.01 23.12 20.62
C ARG A 133 -0.62 22.11 19.56
N ALA A 134 0.68 22.07 19.29
CA ALA A 134 1.29 21.02 18.50
C ALA A 134 1.93 20.00 19.46
N ILE A 135 1.49 18.74 19.37
CA ILE A 135 1.98 17.64 20.18
C ILE A 135 2.84 16.77 19.29
N SER A 136 4.11 16.60 19.65
CA SER A 136 5.01 15.65 19.00
C SER A 136 4.67 14.25 19.48
N LEU A 137 4.16 13.43 18.58
CA LEU A 137 3.86 12.03 18.81
C LEU A 137 5.08 11.22 18.37
N GLN A 138 5.75 10.61 19.35
CA GLN A 138 6.80 9.64 19.12
C GLN A 138 6.14 8.27 18.91
N PRO A 139 6.27 7.63 17.74
CA PRO A 139 5.74 6.30 17.53
C PRO A 139 6.46 5.29 18.41
N THR A 140 5.76 4.26 18.87
CA THR A 140 6.36 3.15 19.63
C THR A 140 7.23 2.24 18.75
N SER A 141 7.14 2.37 17.42
CA SER A 141 7.94 1.64 16.45
C SER A 141 9.01 2.56 15.87
N ASN A 142 10.27 2.11 15.90
CA ASN A 142 11.43 2.85 15.38
C ASN A 142 11.38 3.10 13.87
N ASN A 143 10.48 2.44 13.14
CA ASN A 143 10.34 2.55 11.69
C ASN A 143 9.29 3.59 11.26
N LEU A 144 8.69 4.31 12.21
CA LEU A 144 7.67 5.32 11.90
C LEU A 144 8.22 6.73 12.15
N PRO A 145 7.91 7.69 11.27
CA PRO A 145 8.30 9.07 11.48
C PRO A 145 7.55 9.68 12.66
N ASN A 146 8.18 10.63 13.34
CA ASN A 146 7.51 11.46 14.34
C ASN A 146 6.31 12.18 13.72
N LEU A 147 5.16 12.03 14.34
CA LEU A 147 3.91 12.66 13.91
C LEU A 147 3.70 13.95 14.71
N LEU A 148 3.19 14.99 14.07
CA LEU A 148 2.83 16.23 14.75
C LEU A 148 1.31 16.38 14.76
N LEU A 149 0.69 16.23 15.91
CA LEU A 149 -0.74 16.42 16.07
C LEU A 149 -1.02 17.88 16.47
N SER A 150 -1.80 18.59 15.66
CA SER A 150 -2.30 19.92 16.02
C SER A 150 -3.69 19.80 16.61
N VAL A 151 -3.85 20.19 17.88
CA VAL A 151 -5.15 20.21 18.57
C VAL A 151 -5.58 21.67 18.72
N LEU A 152 -6.84 21.96 18.36
CA LEU A 152 -7.48 23.25 18.57
C LEU A 152 -8.59 23.07 19.62
N ALA A 153 -8.51 23.81 20.72
CA ALA A 153 -9.51 23.75 21.77
C ALA A 153 -10.71 24.65 21.44
N LEU A 154 -11.81 24.01 21.05
CA LEU A 154 -13.11 24.65 20.87
C LEU A 154 -13.94 24.41 22.14
N LYS A 155 -13.81 25.29 23.15
CA LYS A 155 -14.71 25.28 24.31
C LYS A 155 -16.08 25.82 23.85
N ILE A 156 -17.11 24.97 23.96
CA ILE A 156 -18.52 25.30 23.73
C ILE A 156 -19.05 26.06 24.94
#